data_AF-A0A699VW80-F1
#
_entry.id   AF-A0A699VW80-F1
#
_cell.length_a   1.000
_cell.length_b   1.000
_cell.length_c   1.000
_cell.angle_alpha   90.00
_cell.angle_beta   90.00
_cell.angle_gamma   90.00
#
_symmetry.space_group_name_H-M   'P 1'
#
loop_
_entity.id
_entity.type
_entity.pdbx_description
1 polymer ?
#
loop_
_entity_poly.entity_id
_entity_poly.type
_entity_poly.pdbx_seq_one_letter_code
_entity_poly.pdbx_strand_id
1 'polypeptide(L)' 'MSSMGELTFFLGLQVKQKKDGIFISQEKYVAKILKKFRLLEGKSASTLIDAEKPLLKDSDGEDVDV' A
#
# COMPACT_ATOMS: atom_id res chain seq x y z
N MET A 1 7.43 -27.39 -9.80
CA MET A 1 6.48 -26.53 -9.06
C MET A 1 7.19 -26.09 -7.78
N SER A 2 7.83 -24.91 -7.75
CA SER A 2 8.51 -24.47 -6.54
C SER A 2 7.47 -23.98 -5.53
N SER A 3 7.49 -24.53 -4.31
CA SER A 3 6.65 -24.07 -3.22
C SER A 3 7.26 -22.81 -2.60
N MET A 4 7.11 -21.65 -3.26
CA MET A 4 7.67 -20.39 -2.74
C MET A 4 6.94 -19.82 -1.51
N GLY A 5 5.96 -20.54 -0.96
CA GLY A 5 5.19 -20.08 0.20
C GLY A 5 4.32 -18.86 -0.11
N GLU A 6 3.68 -18.32 0.93
CA GLU A 6 2.82 -17.14 0.80
C GLU A 6 3.66 -15.85 0.69
N LEU A 7 3.40 -15.04 -0.34
CA LEU A 7 3.98 -13.71 -0.48
C LEU A 7 3.41 -12.79 0.61
N THR A 8 4.22 -12.47 1.61
CA THR A 8 3.84 -11.61 2.75
C THR A 8 4.38 -10.19 2.65
N PHE A 9 5.42 -9.96 1.83
CA PHE A 9 5.97 -8.65 1.53
C PHE A 9 6.41 -8.53 0.06
N PHE A 10 6.14 -7.40 -0.57
CA PHE A 10 6.59 -7.09 -1.93
C PHE A 10 6.99 -5.62 -2.02
N LEU A 11 8.22 -5.33 -2.45
CA LEU A 11 8.78 -3.96 -2.53
C LEU A 11 8.62 -3.15 -1.22
N GLY A 12 8.62 -3.82 -0.07
CA GLY A 12 8.40 -3.18 1.25
C GLY A 12 6.94 -2.92 1.62
N LEU A 13 6.00 -3.29 0.75
CA LEU A 13 4.56 -3.33 1.00
C LEU A 13 4.21 -4.65 1.69
N GLN A 14 3.35 -4.59 2.71
CA GLN A 14 2.84 -5.81 3.33
C GLN A 14 1.71 -6.37 2.48
N VAL A 15 1.79 -7.66 2.18
CA VAL A 15 0.80 -8.40 1.40
C VAL A 15 0.12 -9.40 2.32
N LYS A 16 -1.22 -9.40 2.32
CA LYS A 16 -2.04 -10.39 3.02
C LYS A 16 -2.94 -11.06 1.99
N GLN A 17 -2.75 -12.34 1.76
CA GLN A 17 -3.59 -13.09 0.83
C GLN A 17 -4.85 -13.56 1.57
N LYS A 18 -6.01 -13.29 1.00
CA LYS A 18 -7.31 -13.78 1.49
C LYS A 18 -7.94 -14.61 0.39
N LYS A 19 -8.95 -15.42 0.74
CA LYS A 19 -9.70 -16.21 -0.25
C LYS A 19 -10.34 -15.35 -1.34
N ASP A 20 -10.75 -14.13 -0.97
CA ASP A 20 -11.46 -13.21 -1.86
C ASP A 20 -10.53 -12.21 -2.57
N GLY A 21 -9.21 -12.34 -2.42
CA GLY A 21 -8.23 -11.48 -3.08
C GLY A 21 -7.02 -11.10 -2.23
N ILE A 22 -6.23 -10.16 -2.72
CA ILE A 22 -4.99 -9.71 -2.10
C ILE A 22 -5.22 -8.35 -1.42
N PHE A 23 -4.81 -8.24 -0.16
CA PHE A 23 -4.81 -6.99 0.57
C PHE A 23 -3.38 -6.47 0.71
N ILE A 24 -3.14 -5.24 0.27
CA ILE A 24 -1.84 -4.57 0.36
C ILE A 24 -1.92 -3.47 1.41
N SER A 25 -0.96 -3.43 2.33
CA SER A 25 -0.86 -2.43 3.39
C SER A 25 0.52 -1.77 3.43
N GLN A 26 0.51 -0.46 3.67
CA GLN A 26 1.70 0.35 3.94
C GLN A 26 1.79 0.84 5.39
N GLU A 27 1.00 0.26 6.30
CA GLU A 27 0.88 0.73 7.69
C GLU A 27 2.26 0.92 8.38
N LYS A 28 3.16 -0.06 8.22
CA LYS A 28 4.53 0.01 8.76
C LYS A 28 5.36 1.13 8.14
N TYR A 29 5.17 1.44 6.86
CA TYR A 29 5.86 2.52 6.17
C TYR A 29 5.36 3.88 6.64
N VAL A 30 4.04 4.05 6.71
CA VAL A 30 3.39 5.27 7.23
C VAL A 30 3.84 5.54 8.67
N ALA A 31 3.82 4.53 9.55
CA ALA A 31 4.27 4.67 10.93
C ALA A 31 5.74 5.12 11.04
N LYS A 32 6.62 4.60 10.16
CA LYS A 32 8.03 5.04 10.10
C LYS A 32 8.17 6.49 9.68
N ILE A 33 7.42 6.95 8.68
CA ILE A 33 7.41 8.35 8.22
C ILE A 33 6.94 9.25 9.36
N LEU A 34 5.79 8.95 9.96
CA LEU A 34 5.23 9.75 11.04
C LEU A 34 6.21 9.84 12.21
N LYS A 35 6.88 8.75 12.58
CA LYS A 35 7.93 8.77 13.60
C LYS A 35 9.13 9.63 13.21
N LYS A 36 9.61 9.51 11.96
CA LYS A 36 10.76 10.28 11.44
C LYS A 36 10.54 11.80 11.54
N PHE A 37 9.32 12.24 11.27
CA PHE A 37 8.95 13.66 11.32
C PHE A 37 8.31 14.10 12.64
N ARG A 38 8.30 13.22 13.67
CA ARG A 38 7.67 13.48 14.98
C ARG A 38 6.19 13.88 14.88
N LEU A 39 5.49 13.34 13.88
CA LEU A 39 4.09 13.59 13.61
C LEU A 39 3.15 12.60 14.31
N LEU A 40 3.68 11.59 15.01
CA LEU A 40 2.85 10.65 15.80
C LEU A 40 2.06 11.34 16.92
N GLU A 41 2.61 12.41 17.50
CA GLU A 41 1.98 13.21 18.56
C GLU A 41 1.44 14.55 18.02
N GLY A 42 1.54 14.76 16.70
CA GLY A 42 1.05 15.97 16.05
C GLY A 42 -0.48 16.04 16.05
N LYS A 43 -1.03 17.26 16.01
CA LYS A 43 -2.48 17.44 15.84
C LYS A 43 -2.90 16.85 14.51
N SER A 44 -4.00 16.08 14.52
CA SER A 44 -4.62 15.60 13.28
C SER A 44 -4.98 16.80 12.40
N ALA A 45 -4.70 16.70 11.11
CA ALA A 45 -5.27 17.64 10.15
C ALA A 45 -6.78 17.37 10.08
N SER A 46 -7.58 18.44 10.10
CA SER A 46 -9.03 18.36 9.82
C SER A 46 -9.31 18.18 8.33
N THR A 47 -8.33 18.52 7.50
CA THR A 47 -8.39 18.32 6.06
C THR A 47 -8.17 16.84 5.77
N LEU A 48 -9.21 16.18 5.27
CA LEU A 48 -9.08 14.84 4.73
C LEU A 48 -8.12 14.87 3.54
N ILE A 49 -7.25 13.86 3.47
CA ILE A 49 -6.56 13.56 2.22
C ILE A 49 -7.64 13.16 1.23
N ASP A 50 -7.62 13.75 0.04
CA ASP A 50 -8.49 13.35 -1.04
C ASP A 50 -8.22 11.87 -1.38
N ALA A 51 -9.04 10.99 -0.83
CA ALA A 51 -8.94 9.54 -0.99
C ALA A 51 -9.54 9.08 -2.32
N GLU A 52 -10.25 9.96 -3.03
CA GLU A 52 -11.06 9.65 -4.21
C GLU A 52 -10.31 9.79 -5.53
N LYS A 53 -8.98 9.78 -5.52
CA LYS A 53 -8.23 9.35 -6.71
C LYS A 53 -7.98 7.85 -6.59
N PRO A 54 -8.94 6.99 -6.98
CA PRO A 54 -8.60 5.60 -7.23
C PRO A 54 -7.41 5.59 -8.19
N LEU A 55 -6.54 4.58 -8.05
CA LEU A 55 -5.57 4.26 -9.08
C LEU A 55 -6.38 3.89 -10.33
N LEU A 56 -6.72 4.90 -11.13
CA LEU A 56 -7.39 4.69 -12.40
C LEU A 56 -6.41 3.92 -13.27
N LYS A 57 -6.95 2.94 -13.99
CA LYS A 57 -6.20 2.38 -15.11
C LYS A 57 -5.89 3.54 -16.04
N ASP A 58 -4.60 3.74 -16.31
CA ASP A 58 -4.18 4.66 -17.34
C ASP A 58 -4.76 4.15 -18.65
N SER A 59 -5.66 4.92 -19.28
CA SER A 59 -6.28 4.53 -20.54
C SER A 59 -5.26 4.45 -21.67
N ASP A 60 -4.14 5.16 -21.52
CA ASP A 60 -3.05 5.22 -22.48
C ASP A 60 -1.85 4.36 -22.03
N GLY A 61 -1.96 3.66 -20.89
CA GLY A 61 -0.91 2.79 -20.39
C GLY A 61 -0.81 1.53 -21.24
N GLU A 62 0.38 1.23 -21.76
CA GLU A 62 0.62 -0.04 -22.44
C GLU A 62 0.42 -1.21 -21.47
N ASP A 63 -0.29 -2.24 -21.94
CA ASP A 63 -0.40 -3.50 -21.21
C ASP A 63 1.01 -4.08 -21.04
N VAL A 64 1.47 -4.15 -19.80
CA VAL A 64 2.71 -4.84 -19.48
C VAL A 64 2.43 -6.33 -19.48
N ASP A 65 2.66 -6.96 -20.63
CA ASP A 65 2.55 -8.42 -20.78
C ASP A 65 3.59 -9.11 -19.87
N VAL A 66 3.19 -10.22 -19.26
CA VAL A 66 4.00 -10.99 -18.29
C VAL A 66 4.90 -12.00 -18.98
#